data_AF-A0A1U7DUF4-F1
#
_entry.id   AF-A0A1U7DUF4-F1
#
_cell.length_a   1.000
_cell.length_b   1.000
_cell.length_c   1.000
_cell.angle_alpha   90.00
_cell.angle_beta   90.00
_cell.angle_gamma   90.00
#
_symmetry.space_group_name_H-M   'P 1'
#
loop_
_entity.id
_entity.type
_entity.pdbx_description
1 polymer ?
#
loop_
_entity_poly.entity_id
_entity_poly.type
_entity_poly.pdbx_seq_one_letter_code
_entity_poly.pdbx_strand_id
1 'polypeptide(L)'
;MSLQRAQHNTKRVHANQPLYKKRQALVEHPFGTIKRQWRFDHIMTKKGMQAVSADLGLIAIAYNLRRLFNLKIDLKPISKRLKGYITALKMHILTWLDIF
;
A
#
# COMPACT_ATOMS: atom_id res chain seq x y z
N MET A 1 -22.52 -1.01 16.05
CA MET A 1 -21.82 -1.27 14.76
C MET A 1 -20.39 -1.82 14.92
N SER A 2 -19.57 -1.31 15.86
CA SER A 2 -18.19 -1.81 16.12
C SER A 2 -18.15 -3.25 16.70
N LEU A 3 -19.06 -3.58 17.61
CA LEU A 3 -19.14 -4.91 18.25
C LEU A 3 -19.46 -6.03 17.26
N GLN A 4 -20.36 -5.79 16.31
CA GLN A 4 -20.68 -6.77 15.27
C GLN A 4 -19.45 -7.08 14.39
N ARG A 5 -18.67 -6.07 14.01
CA ARG A 5 -17.43 -6.27 13.21
C ARG A 5 -16.42 -7.16 13.93
N ALA A 6 -16.26 -6.98 15.24
CA ALA A 6 -15.39 -7.82 16.05
C ALA A 6 -15.87 -9.27 16.05
N GLN A 7 -17.18 -9.49 16.28
CA GLN A 7 -17.77 -10.84 16.26
C GLN A 7 -17.63 -11.53 14.89
N HIS A 8 -17.86 -10.81 13.79
CA HIS A 8 -17.66 -11.34 12.44
C HIS A 8 -16.20 -11.68 12.15
N ASN A 9 -15.24 -10.85 12.61
CA ASN A 9 -13.82 -11.16 12.47
C ASN A 9 -13.45 -12.42 13.26
N THR A 10 -13.91 -12.53 14.51
CA THR A 10 -13.68 -13.72 15.34
C THR A 10 -14.17 -14.99 14.64
N LYS A 11 -15.39 -15.00 14.09
CA LYS A 11 -15.91 -16.11 13.30
C LYS A 11 -15.01 -16.47 12.10
N ARG A 12 -14.49 -15.47 11.38
CA ARG A 12 -13.59 -15.67 10.23
C ARG A 12 -12.22 -16.22 10.64
N VAL A 13 -11.69 -15.78 11.78
CA VAL A 13 -10.44 -16.29 12.35
C VAL A 13 -10.59 -17.76 12.73
N HIS A 14 -11.68 -18.12 13.40
CA HIS A 14 -11.94 -19.52 13.78
C HIS A 14 -12.18 -20.42 12.57
N ALA A 15 -12.86 -19.92 11.53
CA ALA A 15 -13.12 -20.70 10.31
C ALA A 15 -11.84 -21.06 9.53
N ASN A 16 -10.76 -20.26 9.62
CA ASN A 16 -9.49 -20.58 8.94
C ASN A 16 -8.27 -20.06 9.71
N GLN A 17 -8.02 -20.69 10.86
CA GLN A 17 -6.91 -20.34 11.74
C GLN A 17 -5.51 -20.49 11.09
N PRO A 18 -5.22 -21.55 10.32
CA PRO A 18 -3.90 -21.71 9.69
C PRO A 18 -3.55 -20.57 8.73
N LEU A 19 -4.54 -20.11 7.95
CA LEU A 19 -4.36 -18.97 7.04
C LEU A 19 -4.09 -17.67 7.82
N TYR A 20 -4.78 -17.45 8.93
CA TYR A 20 -4.54 -16.29 9.78
C TYR A 20 -3.14 -16.28 10.37
N LYS A 21 -2.65 -17.42 10.88
CA LYS A 21 -1.27 -17.54 11.40
C LYS A 21 -0.23 -17.23 10.33
N LYS A 22 -0.42 -17.71 9.09
CA LYS A 22 0.47 -17.39 7.96
C LYS A 22 0.48 -15.89 7.65
N ARG A 23 -0.69 -15.25 7.60
CA ARG A 23 -0.80 -13.80 7.37
C ARG A 23 -0.16 -12.99 8.50
N GLN A 24 -0.35 -13.41 9.74
CA GLN A 24 0.25 -12.78 10.91
C GLN A 24 1.78 -12.78 10.79
N ALA A 25 2.39 -13.92 10.51
CA ALA A 25 3.83 -14.03 10.32
C ALA A 25 4.37 -13.12 9.20
N LEU A 26 3.62 -12.94 8.10
CA LEU A 26 4.00 -12.05 7.01
C LEU A 26 3.95 -10.57 7.39
N VAL A 27 3.06 -10.19 8.31
CA VAL A 27 2.70 -8.80 8.62
C VAL A 27 3.41 -8.29 9.88
N GLU A 28 3.72 -9.17 10.83
CA GLU A 28 4.46 -8.84 12.06
C GLU A 28 5.84 -8.26 11.76
N HIS A 29 6.57 -8.82 10.79
CA HIS A 29 7.88 -8.32 10.43
C HIS A 29 7.83 -6.87 9.88
N PRO A 30 6.99 -6.53 8.88
CA PRO A 30 6.77 -5.15 8.45
C PRO A 30 6.41 -4.19 9.58
N PHE A 31 5.47 -4.57 10.45
CA PHE A 31 5.09 -3.72 11.58
C PHE A 31 6.23 -3.55 12.59
N GLY A 32 7.00 -4.61 12.85
CA GLY A 32 8.20 -4.56 13.67
C GLY A 32 9.23 -3.59 13.12
N THR A 33 9.52 -3.65 11.82
CA THR A 33 10.42 -2.72 11.14
C THR A 33 9.96 -1.27 11.27
N ILE A 34 8.69 -0.98 10.93
CA ILE A 34 8.15 0.37 10.97
C ILE A 34 8.19 0.93 12.40
N LYS A 35 7.76 0.16 13.39
CA LYS A 35 7.73 0.63 14.78
C LYS A 35 9.12 0.74 15.39
N ARG A 36 9.93 -0.32 15.30
CA ARG A 36 11.24 -0.39 15.99
C ARG A 36 12.35 0.30 15.21
N GLN A 37 12.51 0.00 13.93
CA GLN A 37 13.64 0.53 13.15
C GLN A 37 13.39 1.96 12.68
N TRP A 38 12.14 2.31 12.35
CA TRP A 38 11.80 3.66 11.90
C TRP A 38 11.27 4.55 13.02
N ARG A 39 11.18 4.02 14.25
CA ARG A 39 10.73 4.74 15.45
C ARG A 39 9.35 5.38 15.27
N PHE A 40 8.50 4.77 14.45
CA PHE A 40 7.12 5.21 14.23
C PHE A 40 6.22 4.69 15.35
N ASP A 41 6.48 5.17 16.57
CA ASP A 41 5.81 4.70 17.79
C ASP A 41 4.45 5.39 17.99
N HIS A 42 4.29 6.60 17.45
CA HIS A 42 3.07 7.40 17.59
C HIS A 42 2.80 8.24 16.34
N ILE A 43 1.51 8.40 16.05
CA ILE A 43 1.03 9.24 14.97
C ILE A 43 1.20 10.71 15.40
N MET A 44 1.91 11.49 14.59
CA MET A 44 2.18 12.89 14.92
C MET A 44 0.91 13.74 14.76
N THR A 45 0.08 13.43 13.77
CA THR A 45 -1.10 14.23 13.46
C THR A 45 -2.29 13.84 14.34
N LYS A 46 -2.49 14.56 15.45
CA LYS A 46 -3.62 14.35 16.38
C LYS A 46 -4.92 15.04 15.95
N LYS A 47 -5.15 15.24 14.65
CA LYS A 47 -6.26 16.02 14.08
C LYS A 47 -7.42 15.16 13.56
N GLY A 48 -7.72 14.04 14.24
CA GLY A 48 -8.84 13.15 13.89
C GLY A 48 -8.48 11.97 12.99
N MET A 49 -9.48 11.11 12.74
CA MET A 49 -9.30 9.81 12.06
C MET A 49 -8.76 9.93 10.62
N GLN A 50 -9.13 10.97 9.89
CA GLN A 50 -8.67 11.16 8.51
C GLN A 50 -7.17 11.43 8.45
N ALA A 51 -6.67 12.31 9.32
CA ALA A 51 -5.25 12.60 9.42
C ALA A 51 -4.45 11.38 9.89
N VAL A 52 -4.97 10.64 10.88
CA VAL A 52 -4.42 9.36 11.33
C VAL A 52 -4.32 8.35 10.19
N SER A 53 -5.36 8.24 9.37
CA SER A 53 -5.35 7.34 8.21
C SER A 53 -4.35 7.78 7.14
N ALA A 54 -4.15 9.08 6.95
CA ALA A 54 -3.16 9.61 6.01
C ALA A 54 -1.73 9.26 6.45
N ASP A 55 -1.39 9.48 7.73
CA ASP A 55 -0.07 9.16 8.29
C ASP A 55 0.24 7.66 8.18
N LEU A 56 -0.73 6.80 8.53
CA LEU A 56 -0.59 5.35 8.40
C LEU A 56 -0.53 4.88 6.95
N GLY A 57 -1.27 5.53 6.05
CA GLY A 57 -1.20 5.26 4.61
C GLY A 57 0.19 5.58 4.05
N LEU A 58 0.73 6.73 4.42
CA LEU A 58 2.03 7.19 3.95
C LEU A 58 3.15 6.26 4.41
N ILE A 59 3.18 5.87 5.69
CA ILE A 59 4.23 4.99 6.23
C ILE A 59 4.18 3.60 5.59
N ALA A 60 2.97 3.08 5.32
CA ALA A 60 2.79 1.80 4.65
C ALA A 60 3.29 1.84 3.19
N ILE A 61 2.98 2.92 2.46
CA ILE A 61 3.50 3.14 1.09
C ILE A 61 5.02 3.23 1.11
N ALA A 62 5.60 4.02 2.03
CA ALA A 62 7.04 4.16 2.15
C ALA A 62 7.74 2.82 2.43
N TYR A 63 7.19 1.99 3.31
CA TYR A 63 7.71 0.63 3.56
C TYR A 63 7.67 -0.25 2.32
N ASN A 64 6.54 -0.25 1.61
CA ASN A 64 6.38 -1.04 0.39
C ASN A 64 7.34 -0.59 -0.72
N LEU A 65 7.56 0.71 -0.89
CA LEU A 65 8.52 1.25 -1.85
C LEU A 65 9.95 0.84 -1.49
N ARG A 66 10.35 0.97 -0.22
CA ARG A 66 11.68 0.51 0.23
C ARG A 66 11.87 -0.98 -0.02
N ARG A 67 10.85 -1.79 0.24
CA ARG A 67 10.88 -3.23 -0.02
C ARG A 67 11.03 -3.52 -1.52
N LEU A 68 10.31 -2.79 -2.37
CA LEU A 68 10.37 -2.93 -3.83
C LEU A 68 11.78 -2.64 -4.37
N PHE A 69 12.43 -1.58 -3.88
CA PHE A 69 13.81 -1.26 -4.26
C PHE A 69 14.81 -2.29 -3.75
N ASN A 70 14.64 -2.76 -2.52
CA ASN A 70 15.53 -3.79 -1.93
C ASN A 70 15.42 -5.15 -2.63
N LEU A 71 14.24 -5.49 -3.16
CA LEU A 71 14.02 -6.72 -3.92
C LEU A 71 14.63 -6.65 -5.34
N LYS A 72 15.24 -5.52 -5.74
CA LYS A 72 15.85 -5.30 -7.07
C LYS A 72 14.92 -5.71 -8.21
N ILE A 73 13.64 -5.37 -8.08
CA ILE A 73 12.65 -5.66 -9.12
C ILE A 73 13.08 -4.95 -10.41
N ASP A 74 13.14 -5.68 -11.52
CA ASP A 74 13.47 -5.09 -12.82
C ASP A 74 12.36 -4.11 -13.23
N LEU A 75 12.69 -2.83 -13.25
CA LEU A 75 11.79 -1.75 -13.62
C LEU A 75 11.74 -1.51 -15.13
N LYS A 76 12.61 -2.16 -15.92
CA LYS A 76 12.60 -2.09 -17.39
C LYS A 76 11.23 -2.43 -17.99
N PRO A 77 10.55 -3.54 -17.65
CA PRO A 77 9.22 -3.85 -18.20
C PRO A 77 8.17 -2.78 -17.86
N ILE A 78 8.23 -2.20 -16.66
CA ILE A 78 7.31 -1.14 -16.23
C ILE A 78 7.58 0.13 -17.05
N SER A 79 8.84 0.55 -17.16
CA SER A 79 9.21 1.73 -17.94
C SER A 79 8.84 1.61 -19.42
N LYS A 80 8.97 0.41 -20.02
CA LYS A 80 8.56 0.15 -21.40
C LYS A 80 7.06 0.35 -21.59
N ARG A 81 6.24 -0.21 -20.68
CA ARG A 81 4.78 -0.04 -20.71
C ARG A 81 4.39 1.43 -20.51
N LEU A 82 5.04 2.12 -19.58
CA LEU A 82 4.76 3.53 -19.29
C LEU A 82 5.05 4.43 -20.49
N LYS A 83 6.18 4.21 -21.18
CA LYS A 83 6.50 4.91 -22.43
C LYS A 83 5.42 4.69 -23.49
N GLY A 84 4.93 3.46 -23.64
CA GLY A 84 3.82 3.15 -24.56
C GLY A 84 2.56 3.97 -24.28
N TYR A 85 2.16 4.08 -23.01
CA TYR A 85 1.00 4.90 -22.62
C TYR A 85 1.22 6.40 -22.86
N ILE A 86 2.43 6.91 -22.57
CA ILE A 86 2.77 8.33 -22.83
C ILE A 86 2.72 8.61 -24.33
N THR A 87 3.27 7.73 -25.17
CA THR A 87 3.21 7.88 -26.62
C THR A 87 1.76 7.83 -27.12
N ALA A 88 0.95 6.90 -26.63
CA ALA A 88 -0.47 6.82 -27.00
C ALA A 88 -1.25 8.08 -26.60
N LEU A 89 -1.01 8.59 -25.38
CA LEU A 89 -1.60 9.84 -24.90
C LEU A 89 -1.17 11.02 -25.75
N LYS A 90 0.12 11.12 -26.09
CA LYS A 90 0.67 12.17 -26.95
C LYS A 90 0.04 12.13 -28.33
N MET A 91 -0.08 10.94 -28.94
CA MET A 91 -0.75 10.77 -30.23
C MET A 91 -2.21 11.21 -30.15
N HIS A 92 -2.92 10.84 -29.09
CA HIS A 92 -4.29 11.26 -28.88
C HIS A 92 -4.42 12.78 -28.79
N ILE A 93 -3.59 13.43 -27.95
CA ILE A 93 -3.60 14.90 -27.80
C ILE A 93 -3.28 15.59 -29.13
N LEU A 94 -2.30 15.09 -29.89
CA LEU A 94 -1.96 15.63 -31.22
C LEU A 94 -3.14 15.51 -32.19
N THR A 95 -3.80 14.35 -32.26
CA THR A 95 -4.99 14.19 -33.11
C THR A 95 -6.13 15.13 -32.72
N TRP A 96 -6.29 15.48 -31.44
CA TRP A 96 -7.28 16.47 -31.01
C TRP A 96 -6.91 17.90 -31.39
N LEU A 97 -5.61 18.23 -31.37
CA LEU A 97 -5.09 19.53 -31.78
C LEU A 97 -5.13 19.73 -33.30
N ASP A 98 -5.03 18.66 -34.09
CA ASP A 98 -5.10 18.72 -35.56
C ASP A 98 -6.55 18.77 -36.10
N ILE A 99 -7.56 18.52 -35.25
CA ILE A 99 -9.00 18.54 -35.58
C ILE A 99 -9.62 19.93 -35.30
N PHE A 100 -8.92 20.82 -34.58
CA PHE A 100 -9.35 22.17 -34.19
C PHE A 100 -8.52 23.25 -34.89
#